data_AF-A0A972B8G5-F1
#
_entry.id   AF-A0A972B8G5-F1
#
_cell.length_a   1.000
_cell.length_b   1.000
_cell.length_c   1.000
_cell.angle_alpha   90.00
_cell.angle_beta   90.00
_cell.angle_gamma   90.00
#
_symmetry.space_group_name_H-M   'P 1'
#
loop_
_entity.id
_entity.type
_entity.pdbx_description
1 polymer ?
#
loop_
_entity_poly.entity_id
_entity_poly.type
_entity_poly.pdbx_seq_one_letter_code
_entity_poly.pdbx_strand_id
1 'polypeptide(L)'
;MSKENKGGFKLIHLLLIVFFVYFGVTVFKQNRIIKELKSEKTEMNAQIEQIKADIDYLNEEIESAGTLKFIERVARDDYGMVKPRETIYIDKDKQKNPFDSKTNKDGKTD
;
A
#
# COMPACT_ATOMS: atom_id res chain seq x y z
N MET A 1 24.55 63.16 48.19
CA MET A 1 24.72 63.40 46.74
C MET A 1 24.93 62.05 46.07
N SER A 2 23.87 61.45 45.51
CA SER A 2 23.97 60.24 44.70
C SER A 2 23.13 60.44 43.45
N LYS A 3 23.81 60.65 42.32
CA LYS A 3 23.17 60.79 41.01
C LYS A 3 22.88 59.38 40.52
N GLU A 4 21.64 58.94 40.68
CA GLU A 4 21.23 57.61 40.24
C GLU A 4 21.20 57.56 38.71
N ASN A 5 21.93 56.60 38.15
CA ASN A 5 22.08 56.41 36.71
C ASN A 5 20.81 55.73 36.14
N LYS A 6 19.71 56.49 36.03
CA LYS A 6 18.40 56.01 35.53
C LYS A 6 18.38 55.66 34.03
N GLY A 7 19.52 55.70 33.34
CA GLY A 7 19.65 55.47 31.89
C GLY A 7 19.63 53.99 31.47
N GLY A 8 20.18 53.09 32.29
CA GLY A 8 20.26 51.65 31.95
C GLY A 8 18.90 50.96 31.93
N PHE A 9 18.00 51.35 32.84
CA PHE A 9 16.67 50.72 32.97
C PHE A 9 15.77 51.00 31.76
N LYS A 10 15.88 52.20 31.17
CA LYS A 10 15.15 52.56 29.94
C LYS A 10 15.65 51.80 28.71
N LEU A 11 16.95 51.54 28.63
CA LEU A 11 17.55 50.78 27.54
C LEU A 11 17.14 49.29 27.60
N ILE A 12 17.14 48.70 28.80
CA ILE A 12 16.70 47.31 29.01
C ILE A 12 15.21 47.16 28.70
N HIS A 13 14.37 48.11 29.11
CA HIS A 13 12.95 48.11 28.76
C HIS A 13 12.73 48.21 27.25
N LEU A 14 13.49 49.04 26.55
CA LEU A 14 13.43 49.16 25.10
C LEU A 14 13.82 47.83 24.41
N LEU A 15 14.88 47.18 24.87
CA LEU A 15 15.31 45.88 24.35
C LEU A 15 14.27 44.77 24.60
N LEU A 16 13.62 44.77 25.77
CA LEU A 16 12.54 43.85 26.08
C LEU A 16 11.34 44.04 25.15
N ILE A 17 10.94 45.29 24.88
CA ILE A 17 9.84 45.58 23.95
C ILE A 17 10.16 45.05 22.55
N VAL A 18 11.38 45.30 22.05
CA VAL A 18 11.82 44.79 20.74
C VAL A 18 11.83 43.26 20.72
N PHE A 19 12.29 42.62 21.79
CA PHE A 19 12.27 41.16 21.93
C PHE A 19 10.85 40.60 21.88
N PHE A 20 9.90 41.18 22.62
CA PHE A 20 8.50 40.75 22.62
C PHE A 20 7.83 40.96 21.27
N VAL A 21 8.13 42.05 20.56
CA VAL A 21 7.63 42.30 19.20
C VAL A 21 8.16 41.25 18.23
N TYR A 22 9.47 40.96 18.27
CA TYR A 22 10.08 39.92 17.44
C TYR A 22 9.49 38.53 17.73
N PHE A 23 9.32 38.19 19.02
CA PHE A 23 8.72 36.94 19.45
C PHE A 23 7.26 36.83 19.01
N GLY A 24 6.47 37.89 19.19
CA GLY A 24 5.08 37.96 18.76
C GLY A 24 4.91 37.72 17.27
N VAL A 25 5.76 38.34 16.43
CA VAL A 25 5.74 38.14 14.97
C VAL A 25 6.11 36.70 14.59
N THR A 26 7.09 36.11 15.28
CA THR A 26 7.56 34.74 15.03
C THR A 26 6.48 33.72 15.37
N VAL A 27 5.82 33.87 16.52
CA VAL A 27 4.71 33.00 16.95
C VAL A 27 3.51 33.12 15.99
N PHE A 28 3.18 34.34 15.52
CA PHE A 28 2.08 34.53 14.58
C PHE A 28 2.31 33.82 13.24
N LYS A 29 3.55 33.81 12.75
CA LYS A 29 3.93 33.08 11.52
C LYS A 29 3.85 31.56 11.71
N GLN A 30 4.35 31.05 12.83
CA GLN A 30 4.32 29.62 13.13
C GLN A 30 2.90 29.06 13.28
N ASN A 31 1.97 29.84 13.84
CA ASN A 31 0.57 29.42 14.00
C ASN A 31 -0.14 29.11 12.68
N ARG A 32 0.19 29.81 11.57
CA ARG A 32 -0.40 29.49 10.26
C ARG A 32 0.12 28.17 9.70
N ILE A 33 1.44 27.97 9.75
CA ILE A 33 2.11 26.76 9.29
C ILE A 33 1.59 25.54 10.06
N ILE A 34 1.49 25.63 11.40
CA ILE A 34 0.98 24.53 12.22
C ILE A 34 -0.47 24.17 11.86
N LYS A 35 -1.31 25.17 11.55
CA LYS A 35 -2.71 24.93 11.19
C LYS A 35 -2.83 24.23 9.83
N GLU A 36 -2.03 24.63 8.86
CA GLU A 36 -1.98 24.03 7.52
C GLU A 36 -1.45 22.59 7.59
N LEU A 37 -0.30 22.37 8.23
CA LEU A 37 0.26 21.03 8.43
C LEU A 37 -0.70 20.11 9.21
N LYS A 38 -1.46 20.66 10.17
CA LYS A 38 -2.45 19.87 10.91
C LYS A 38 -3.61 19.47 10.03
N SER A 39 -4.07 20.36 9.14
CA SER A 39 -5.14 20.07 8.17
C SER A 39 -4.72 18.99 7.18
N GLU A 40 -3.53 19.13 6.60
CA GLU A 40 -2.96 18.15 5.67
C GLU A 40 -2.79 16.78 6.35
N LYS A 41 -2.27 16.77 7.59
CA LYS A 41 -2.15 15.54 8.38
C LYS A 41 -3.51 14.89 8.67
N THR A 42 -4.55 15.67 8.99
CA THR A 42 -5.89 15.12 9.22
C THR A 42 -6.48 14.53 7.96
N GLU A 43 -6.28 15.17 6.80
CA GLU A 43 -6.76 14.69 5.52
C GLU A 43 -6.04 13.40 5.11
N MET A 44 -4.70 13.37 5.20
CA MET A 44 -3.91 12.17 4.95
C MET A 44 -4.30 11.01 5.88
N ASN A 45 -4.53 11.28 7.17
CA ASN A 45 -4.98 10.25 8.10
C ASN A 45 -6.37 9.71 7.75
N ALA A 46 -7.30 10.58 7.33
CA ALA A 46 -8.62 10.16 6.89
C ALA A 46 -8.55 9.30 5.61
N GLN A 47 -7.67 9.64 4.67
CA GLN A 47 -7.41 8.82 3.48
C GLN A 47 -6.81 7.45 3.85
N ILE A 48 -5.87 7.41 4.80
CA ILE A 48 -5.30 6.14 5.30
C ILE A 48 -6.39 5.27 5.94
N GLU A 49 -7.29 5.87 6.71
CA GLU A 49 -8.39 5.14 7.35
C GLU A 49 -9.38 4.59 6.32
N GLN A 50 -9.75 5.37 5.30
CA GLN A 50 -10.59 4.91 4.20
C GLN A 50 -9.93 3.77 3.43
N ILE A 51 -8.66 3.92 3.03
CA ILE A 51 -7.93 2.88 2.29
C ILE A 51 -7.82 1.60 3.12
N LYS A 52 -7.64 1.70 4.45
CA LYS A 52 -7.64 0.52 5.33
C LYS A 52 -9.01 -0.15 5.38
N ALA A 53 -10.08 0.62 5.52
CA ALA A 53 -11.44 0.08 5.51
C ALA A 53 -11.76 -0.62 4.17
N ASP A 54 -11.33 -0.05 3.05
CA ASP A 54 -11.48 -0.65 1.72
C ASP A 54 -10.66 -1.95 1.59
N ILE A 55 -9.44 -1.99 2.13
CA ILE A 55 -8.61 -3.20 2.16
C ILE A 55 -9.30 -4.29 2.98
N ASP A 56 -9.82 -3.96 4.16
CA ASP A 56 -10.48 -4.93 5.04
C ASP A 56 -11.76 -5.48 4.38
N TYR A 57 -12.57 -4.61 3.77
CA TYR A 57 -13.75 -5.01 3.00
C TYR A 57 -13.40 -5.91 1.81
N LEU A 58 -12.39 -5.55 1.02
CA LEU A 58 -11.93 -6.35 -0.13
C LEU A 58 -11.34 -7.69 0.31
N ASN A 59 -10.65 -7.75 1.46
CA ASN A 59 -10.15 -9.00 2.02
C ASN A 59 -11.27 -9.93 2.47
N GLU A 60 -12.34 -9.39 3.07
CA GLU A 60 -13.54 -10.17 3.41
C GLU A 60 -14.23 -10.72 2.14
N GLU A 61 -14.26 -9.92 1.07
CA GLU A 61 -14.78 -10.33 -0.24
C GLU A 61 -13.87 -11.39 -0.92
N ILE A 62 -12.55 -11.31 -0.75
CA ILE A 62 -11.59 -12.32 -1.22
C ILE A 62 -11.67 -13.60 -0.38
N GLU A 63 -11.81 -13.51 0.94
CA GLU A 63 -11.97 -14.70 1.78
C GLU A 63 -13.24 -15.46 1.39
N SER A 64 -14.33 -14.74 1.15
CA SER A 64 -15.61 -15.31 0.75
C SER A 64 -15.66 -15.81 -0.70
N ALA A 65 -15.02 -15.14 -1.66
CA ALA A 65 -15.10 -15.47 -3.09
C ALA A 65 -13.85 -16.16 -3.66
N GLY A 66 -12.67 -15.78 -3.20
CA GLY A 66 -11.37 -16.15 -3.75
C GLY A 66 -10.84 -17.47 -3.22
N THR A 67 -10.92 -17.73 -1.92
CA THR A 67 -10.24 -18.88 -1.29
C THR A 67 -10.66 -20.23 -1.88
N LEU A 68 -11.96 -20.49 -2.01
CA LEU A 68 -12.45 -21.78 -2.51
C LEU A 68 -12.17 -21.99 -4.01
N LYS A 69 -12.47 -21.00 -4.86
CA LYS A 69 -12.26 -21.10 -6.31
C LYS A 69 -10.78 -21.07 -6.70
N PHE A 70 -9.98 -20.28 -5.99
CA PHE A 70 -8.53 -20.24 -6.19
C PHE A 70 -7.87 -21.56 -5.78
N ILE A 71 -8.23 -22.11 -4.61
CA ILE A 71 -7.74 -23.42 -4.17
C ILE A 71 -8.19 -24.53 -5.13
N GLU A 72 -9.45 -24.52 -5.59
CA GLU A 72 -9.93 -25.50 -6.59
C GLU A 72 -9.14 -25.39 -7.91
N ARG A 73 -8.84 -24.17 -8.36
CA ARG A 73 -8.04 -23.95 -9.58
C ARG A 73 -6.62 -24.47 -9.42
N VAL A 74 -5.92 -24.10 -8.34
CA VAL A 74 -4.55 -24.59 -8.05
C VAL A 74 -4.52 -26.11 -7.91
N ALA A 75 -5.51 -26.70 -7.23
CA ALA A 75 -5.65 -28.14 -7.10
C ALA A 75 -5.80 -28.87 -8.46
N ARG A 76 -6.55 -28.29 -9.39
CA ARG A 76 -6.77 -28.85 -10.74
C ARG A 76 -5.60 -28.61 -11.67
N ASP A 77 -5.05 -27.40 -11.67
CA ASP A 77 -4.02 -26.96 -12.63
C ASP A 77 -2.64 -27.50 -12.25
N ASP A 78 -2.26 -27.44 -10.96
CA ASP A 78 -0.92 -27.83 -10.51
C ASP A 78 -0.83 -29.29 -10.04
N TYR A 79 -1.92 -29.82 -9.48
CA TYR A 79 -1.94 -31.17 -8.89
C TYR A 79 -2.84 -32.17 -9.63
N GLY A 80 -3.55 -31.73 -10.69
CA GLY A 80 -4.45 -32.60 -11.45
C GLY A 80 -5.58 -33.23 -10.61
N MET A 81 -5.88 -32.65 -9.44
CA MET A 81 -6.87 -33.20 -8.51
C MET A 81 -8.27 -32.99 -9.06
N VAL A 82 -9.09 -34.03 -8.95
CA VAL A 82 -10.50 -34.02 -9.35
C VAL A 82 -11.38 -34.34 -8.16
N LYS A 83 -12.65 -33.92 -8.18
CA LYS A 83 -13.56 -34.22 -7.06
C LYS A 83 -13.74 -35.75 -6.94
N PRO A 84 -14.03 -36.32 -5.76
CA PRO A 84 -14.14 -37.79 -5.56
C PRO A 84 -15.16 -38.52 -6.46
N ARG A 85 -15.97 -37.81 -7.25
CA ARG A 85 -16.97 -38.33 -8.20
C ARG A 85 -16.69 -37.94 -9.66
N GLU A 86 -15.53 -37.37 -9.97
CA GLU A 86 -15.10 -37.00 -11.32
C GLU A 86 -14.06 -38.02 -11.84
N THR A 87 -14.09 -38.38 -13.12
CA THR A 87 -13.14 -39.32 -13.76
C THR A 87 -12.36 -38.61 -14.85
N ILE A 88 -11.03 -38.78 -14.87
CA ILE A 88 -10.16 -38.18 -15.89
C ILE A 88 -10.35 -38.93 -17.22
N TYR A 89 -10.75 -38.23 -18.28
CA TYR A 89 -10.83 -38.79 -19.63
C TYR A 89 -9.58 -38.37 -20.42
N ILE A 90 -8.66 -39.31 -20.63
CA ILE A 90 -7.47 -39.11 -21.47
C ILE A 90 -7.80 -39.65 -22.86
N ASP A 91 -7.97 -38.74 -23.83
CA ASP A 91 -8.13 -39.08 -25.24
C ASP A 91 -6.81 -39.65 -25.79
N LYS A 92 -6.77 -40.97 -26.01
CA LYS A 92 -5.57 -41.70 -26.45
C LYS A 92 -5.21 -41.38 -27.91
N ASP A 93 -6.12 -40.81 -28.69
CA ASP A 93 -5.90 -40.56 -30.12
C ASP A 93 -5.13 -39.26 -30.40
N LYS A 94 -4.91 -38.43 -29.36
CA LYS A 94 -4.08 -37.21 -29.45
C LYS A 94 -2.60 -37.41 -29.16
N GLN A 95 -2.16 -38.61 -28.77
CA GLN A 95 -0.75 -38.93 -28.52
C GLN A 95 0.04 -39.33 -29.79
N LYS A 96 -0.35 -38.81 -30.97
CA LYS A 96 0.50 -38.95 -32.16
C LYS A 96 1.32 -37.68 -32.31
N ASN A 97 2.46 -37.63 -31.62
CA ASN A 97 3.40 -36.51 -31.76
C ASN A 97 3.82 -36.39 -33.23
N PRO A 98 3.80 -35.18 -33.83
CA PRO A 98 4.21 -34.98 -35.23
C PRO A 98 5.66 -35.39 -35.53
N PHE A 99 6.50 -35.51 -34.48
CA PHE A 99 7.91 -35.82 -34.58
C PHE A 99 8.23 -37.33 -34.63
N ASP A 100 7.26 -38.21 -34.33
CA ASP A 100 7.48 -39.67 -34.33
C ASP A 100 7.31 -40.32 -35.73
N SER A 101 7.00 -39.53 -36.76
CA SER A 101 6.69 -40.04 -38.12
C SER A 101 7.91 -40.28 -39.03
N LYS A 102 9.13 -40.16 -38.52
CA LYS A 102 10.37 -40.13 -39.33
C LYS A 102 11.34 -41.28 -39.09
N THR A 103 10.90 -42.43 -38.61
CA THR A 103 11.72 -43.65 -38.66
C THR A 103 10.88 -44.86 -39.04
N ASN A 104 11.30 -45.52 -40.12
CA ASN A 104 10.81 -46.79 -40.66
C ASN A 104 9.68 -46.71 -41.72
N LYS A 105 10.03 -46.14 -42.88
CA LYS A 105 9.65 -46.76 -44.15
C LYS A 105 10.65 -47.88 -44.37
N ASP A 106 10.22 -49.13 -44.27
CA ASP A 106 10.69 -50.28 -45.04
C ASP A 106 9.69 -51.41 -44.80
N GLY A 107 8.74 -51.53 -45.73
CA GLY A 107 7.74 -52.58 -45.73
C GLY A 107 8.35 -53.92 -46.14
N LYS A 108 7.84 -54.98 -45.51
CA LYS A 108 7.76 -56.35 -46.03
C LYS A 108 6.61 -57.00 -45.24
N THR A 109 5.61 -57.64 -45.81
CA THR A 109 5.57 -58.62 -46.91
C THR A 109 4.10 -58.80 -47.31
N ASP A 110 3.81 -58.84 -48.60
CA ASP A 110 3.19 -60.02 -49.22
C ASP A 110 4.24 -60.60 -50.20
#